data_AF-R0DBD7-F1
#
_entry.id   AF-R0DBD7-F1
#
_cell.length_a   1.000
_cell.length_b   1.000
_cell.length_c   1.000
_cell.angle_alpha   90.00
_cell.angle_beta   90.00
_cell.angle_gamma   90.00
#
_symmetry.space_group_name_H-M   'P 1'
#
loop_
_entity.id
_entity.type
_entity.pdbx_description
1 polymer ?
#
loop_
_entity_poly.entity_id
_entity_poly.type
_entity_poly.pdbx_seq_one_letter_code
_entity_poly.pdbx_strand_id
1 'polypeptide(L)'
;MLADISGVDAVYIVCGRTDMRKSIDGLCTIIQEQFSMDIDHALFLFCGRRCDRIKAILKEPDGIVLIYKRLTVQGRYRWPRDKSEVRNLTWKEFDWLMSGIDIDQPKAIRPS
;
A
#
# COMPACT_ATOMS: atom_id res chain seq x y z
N MET A 1 2.32 14.61 13.76
CA MET A 1 2.54 15.15 12.40
C MET A 1 1.47 14.52 11.52
N LEU A 2 0.85 15.27 10.61
CA LEU A 2 -0.19 14.70 9.72
C LEU A 2 0.43 13.66 8.79
N ALA A 3 -0.21 12.50 8.65
CA ALA A 3 0.26 11.39 7.82
C ALA A 3 1.60 10.78 8.29
N ASP A 4 1.86 10.78 9.60
CA ASP A 4 3.04 10.15 10.17
C ASP A 4 2.91 8.62 10.15
N ILE A 5 3.65 7.98 9.25
CA ILE A 5 3.64 6.53 9.10
C ILE A 5 4.64 5.82 10.02
N SER A 6 5.47 6.54 10.79
CA SER A 6 6.52 5.91 11.61
C SER A 6 5.98 5.07 12.76
N GLY A 7 4.74 5.34 13.19
CA GLY A 7 4.07 4.64 14.29
C GLY A 7 3.10 3.54 13.86
N VAL A 8 3.08 3.11 12.59
CA VAL A 8 2.21 2.02 12.15
C VAL A 8 2.81 0.66 12.51
N ASP A 9 1.98 -0.26 12.97
CA ASP A 9 2.37 -1.62 13.34
C ASP A 9 2.57 -2.51 12.11
N ALA A 10 1.86 -2.18 11.01
CA ALA A 10 1.89 -2.96 9.78
C ALA A 10 1.70 -2.08 8.53
N VAL A 11 2.28 -2.54 7.42
CA VAL A 11 2.09 -1.94 6.10
C VAL A 11 1.51 -2.99 5.18
N TYR A 12 0.25 -2.83 4.81
CA TYR A 12 -0.43 -3.76 3.92
C TYR A 12 -0.44 -3.26 2.49
N ILE A 13 -0.14 -4.15 1.55
CA ILE A 13 -0.31 -3.90 0.12
C ILE A 13 -1.53 -4.67 -0.38
N VAL A 14 -2.53 -3.94 -0.90
CA VAL A 14 -3.68 -4.55 -1.58
C VAL A 14 -3.24 -4.91 -2.99
N CYS A 15 -3.09 -6.21 -3.25
CA CYS A 15 -2.54 -6.70 -4.51
C CYS A 15 -3.55 -6.54 -5.67
N GLY A 16 -3.07 -6.71 -6.90
CA GLY A 16 -3.90 -6.61 -8.08
C GLY A 16 -4.11 -5.17 -8.57
N ARG A 17 -5.37 -4.77 -8.72
CA ARG A 17 -5.75 -3.46 -9.29
C ARG A 17 -6.90 -2.87 -8.50
N THR A 18 -6.69 -1.68 -7.97
CA THR A 18 -7.72 -0.88 -7.31
C THR A 18 -8.27 0.19 -8.25
N ASP A 19 -9.58 0.44 -8.18
CA ASP A 19 -10.18 1.61 -8.83
C ASP A 19 -9.79 2.88 -8.08
N MET A 20 -8.80 3.60 -8.61
CA MET A 20 -8.22 4.79 -7.98
C MET A 20 -9.15 6.02 -7.98
N ARG A 21 -10.37 5.92 -8.52
CA ARG A 21 -11.42 6.94 -8.37
C ARG A 21 -12.06 6.94 -6.99
N LYS A 22 -11.99 5.81 -6.27
CA LYS A 22 -12.47 5.70 -4.88
C LYS A 22 -11.71 6.64 -3.95
N SER A 23 -12.43 7.34 -3.09
CA SER A 23 -11.88 8.17 -2.00
C SER A 23 -11.79 7.34 -0.71
N ILE A 24 -11.71 7.99 0.45
CA ILE A 24 -11.59 7.37 1.77
C ILE A 24 -12.60 6.24 1.95
N ASP A 25 -13.91 6.53 1.94
CA ASP A 25 -14.93 5.51 2.25
C ASP A 25 -14.86 4.32 1.31
N GLY A 26 -14.76 4.56 0.00
CA GLY A 26 -14.68 3.48 -0.98
C GLY A 26 -13.41 2.63 -0.88
N LEU A 27 -12.30 3.18 -0.39
CA LEU A 27 -11.09 2.40 -0.10
C LEU A 27 -11.20 1.66 1.24
N CYS A 28 -11.83 2.26 2.25
CA CYS A 28 -12.11 1.62 3.54
C CYS A 28 -13.04 0.42 3.36
N THR A 29 -14.07 0.52 2.51
CA THR A 29 -14.95 -0.59 2.13
C THR A 29 -14.16 -1.77 1.57
N ILE A 30 -13.13 -1.52 0.74
CA ILE A 30 -12.27 -2.59 0.23
C ILE A 30 -11.53 -3.29 1.38
N ILE A 31 -10.97 -2.54 2.33
CA ILE A 31 -10.23 -3.12 3.48
C ILE A 31 -11.17 -3.99 4.34
N GLN A 32 -12.33 -3.45 4.70
CA GLN A 32 -13.26 -4.07 5.62
C GLN A 32 -14.03 -5.22 4.98
N GLU A 33 -14.62 -5.04 3.80
CA GLU A 33 -15.51 -6.04 3.20
C GLU A 33 -14.75 -7.09 2.39
N GLN A 34 -13.71 -6.70 1.65
CA GLN A 34 -13.00 -7.64 0.79
C GLN A 34 -11.95 -8.46 1.57
N PHE A 35 -11.31 -7.86 2.57
CA PHE A 35 -10.22 -8.50 3.31
C PHE A 35 -10.55 -8.79 4.78
N SER A 36 -11.70 -8.34 5.29
CA SER A 36 -12.09 -8.54 6.70
C SER A 36 -11.04 -8.02 7.69
N MET A 37 -10.41 -6.88 7.37
CA MET A 37 -9.37 -6.25 8.18
C MET A 37 -9.83 -4.94 8.80
N ASP A 38 -9.25 -4.59 9.95
CA ASP A 38 -9.37 -3.27 10.55
C ASP A 38 -8.30 -2.32 10.00
N ILE A 39 -8.61 -1.02 9.98
CA ILE A 39 -7.76 0.06 9.52
C ILE A 39 -6.86 0.57 10.66
N ASP A 40 -7.19 0.23 11.90
CA ASP A 40 -6.46 0.69 13.07
C ASP A 40 -4.98 0.26 13.05
N HIS A 41 -4.11 1.21 13.39
CA HIS A 41 -2.66 1.06 13.51
C HIS A 41 -1.92 0.53 12.27
N ALA A 42 -2.51 0.57 11.07
CA ALA A 42 -1.89 0.07 9.86
C ALA A 42 -2.01 1.01 8.66
N LEU A 43 -1.06 0.89 7.73
CA LEU A 43 -1.03 1.61 6.46
C LEU A 43 -1.49 0.69 5.32
N PHE A 44 -2.57 1.02 4.63
CA PHE A 44 -3.06 0.22 3.49
C PHE A 44 -2.75 0.89 2.17
N LEU A 45 -1.96 0.24 1.33
CA LEU A 45 -1.49 0.75 0.05
C LEU A 45 -2.34 0.21 -1.10
N PHE A 46 -2.70 1.09 -2.02
CA PHE A 46 -3.51 0.79 -3.20
C PHE A 46 -2.86 1.32 -4.47
N CYS A 47 -3.02 0.57 -5.56
CA CYS A 47 -2.48 0.94 -6.86
C CYS A 47 -3.45 0.62 -8.01
N GLY A 48 -3.50 1.55 -8.96
CA GLY A 48 -4.34 1.42 -10.14
C GLY A 48 -3.65 0.71 -11.30
N ARG A 49 -4.34 0.67 -12.45
CA ARG A 49 -3.81 0.07 -13.68
C ARG A 49 -2.51 0.71 -14.18
N ARG A 50 -2.36 2.03 -14.02
CA ARG A 50 -1.22 2.80 -14.54
C ARG A 50 0.07 2.57 -13.74
N CYS A 51 -0.02 2.17 -12.48
CA CYS A 51 1.12 1.98 -11.57
C CYS A 51 2.08 3.17 -11.46
N ASP A 52 1.61 4.37 -11.77
CA ASP A 52 2.34 5.63 -11.65
C ASP A 52 1.97 6.39 -10.36
N ARG A 53 1.07 5.83 -9.56
CA ARG A 53 0.50 6.44 -8.37
C ARG A 53 0.10 5.42 -7.33
N ILE A 54 0.23 5.80 -6.06
CA ILE A 54 -0.22 5.05 -4.88
C ILE A 54 -1.21 5.92 -4.11
N LYS A 55 -2.27 5.30 -3.62
CA LYS A 55 -3.09 5.82 -2.52
C LYS A 55 -2.75 5.03 -1.27
N ALA A 56 -2.71 5.68 -0.12
CA ALA A 56 -2.61 5.00 1.16
C ALA A 56 -3.68 5.51 2.13
N ILE A 57 -4.32 4.58 2.83
CA ILE A 57 -5.23 4.88 3.94
C ILE A 57 -4.48 4.67 5.25
N LEU A 58 -4.56 5.67 6.11
CA LEU A 58 -4.04 5.66 7.48
C LEU A 58 -5.13 6.19 8.41
N LYS A 59 -5.44 5.48 9.49
CA LYS A 59 -6.33 5.98 10.54
C LYS A 59 -5.51 6.68 11.62
N GLU A 60 -5.87 7.92 11.91
CA GLU A 60 -5.37 8.73 13.01
C GLU A 60 -6.44 8.82 14.11
N PRO A 61 -6.10 9.22 15.35
CA PRO A 61 -7.06 9.27 16.45
C PRO A 61 -8.32 10.12 16.18
N ASP A 62 -8.20 11.16 15.35
CA ASP A 62 -9.25 12.12 15.04
C ASP A 62 -9.81 11.97 13.61
N GLY A 63 -9.33 11.01 12.82
CA GLY A 63 -9.80 10.87 11.44
C GLY A 63 -9.10 9.82 10.60
N ILE A 64 -9.39 9.85 9.30
CA ILE A 64 -8.74 8.99 8.30
C ILE A 64 -8.04 9.88 7.29
N VAL A 65 -6.76 9.60 7.08
CA VAL A 65 -5.90 10.29 6.13
C VAL A 65 -5.78 9.48 4.85
N LEU A 66 -6.01 10.14 3.71
CA LEU A 66 -5.70 9.62 2.38
C LEU A 66 -4.42 10.25 1.85
N ILE A 67 -3.34 9.49 1.81
CA ILE A 67 -2.09 9.90 1.19
C ILE A 67 -2.17 9.58 -0.30
N TYR A 68 -1.85 10.55 -1.16
CA TYR A 68 -1.83 10.35 -2.60
C TYR A 68 -0.47 10.73 -3.19
N LYS A 69 0.29 9.71 -3.59
CA LYS A 69 1.63 9.88 -4.17
C LYS A 69 1.57 9.57 -5.67
N ARG A 70 1.98 10.52 -6.50
CA ARG A 70 2.15 10.36 -7.95
C ARG A 70 3.62 10.50 -8.31
N LEU A 71 4.15 9.57 -9.11
CA LEU A 71 5.49 9.69 -9.67
C LEU A 71 5.56 10.89 -10.63
N THR A 72 6.56 11.74 -10.45
CA THR A 72 6.91 12.84 -11.37
C THR A 72 8.03 12.46 -12.32
N VAL A 73 8.82 11.45 -11.95
CA VAL A 73 9.89 10.86 -12.76
C VAL A 73 9.35 9.73 -13.63
N GLN A 74 10.12 9.35 -14.66
CA GLN A 74 9.79 8.21 -15.50
C GLN A 74 9.90 6.90 -14.70
N GLY A 75 8.87 6.06 -14.76
CA GLY A 75 8.86 4.79 -14.06
C GLY A 75 7.46 4.35 -13.66
N ARG A 76 7.39 3.20 -12.99
CA ARG A 76 6.18 2.63 -12.41
C ARG A 76 6.53 1.84 -11.15
N TYR A 77 5.62 1.82 -10.19
CA TYR A 77 5.68 0.90 -9.07
C TYR A 77 5.57 -0.55 -9.54
N ARG A 78 6.42 -1.43 -8.98
CA ARG A 78 6.35 -2.88 -9.18
C ARG A 78 5.30 -3.45 -8.24
N TRP A 79 4.06 -3.41 -8.70
CA TRP A 79 2.91 -3.82 -7.91
C TRP A 79 2.58 -5.32 -8.08
N PRO A 80 2.41 -6.09 -7.00
CA PRO A 80 1.98 -7.49 -7.08
C PRO A 80 0.60 -7.57 -7.72
N ARG A 81 0.40 -8.52 -8.63
CA ARG A 81 -0.80 -8.57 -9.50
C ARG A 81 -1.81 -9.64 -9.13
N ASP A 82 -1.52 -10.48 -8.15
CA ASP A 82 -2.51 -11.42 -7.64
C ASP A 82 -3.66 -10.63 -7.00
N LYS A 83 -4.89 -10.83 -7.46
CA LYS A 83 -6.01 -9.94 -7.13
C LYS A 83 -6.71 -10.30 -5.82
N SER A 84 -6.53 -11.51 -5.33
CA SER A 84 -7.20 -12.02 -4.12
C SER A 84 -6.38 -11.80 -2.86
N GLU A 85 -5.20 -11.20 -2.95
CA GLU A 85 -4.27 -11.14 -1.83
C GLU A 85 -4.12 -9.73 -1.26
N VAL A 86 -4.11 -9.65 0.07
CA VAL A 86 -3.50 -8.56 0.82
C VAL A 86 -2.23 -9.11 1.47
N ARG A 87 -1.12 -8.42 1.32
CA ARG A 87 0.17 -8.86 1.88
C ARG A 87 0.65 -7.86 2.93
N ASN A 88 1.11 -8.36 4.07
CA ASN A 88 1.86 -7.55 5.01
C ASN A 88 3.29 -7.38 4.50
N LEU A 89 3.75 -6.15 4.36
CA LEU A 89 5.10 -5.81 3.95
C LEU A 89 5.97 -5.56 5.17
N THR A 90 7.19 -6.09 5.12
CA THR A 90 8.27 -5.58 5.95
C THR A 90 8.62 -4.15 5.53
N TRP A 91 9.21 -3.37 6.44
CA TRP A 91 9.71 -2.03 6.13
C TRP A 91 10.72 -2.03 4.97
N LYS A 92 11.50 -3.10 4.81
CA LYS A 92 12.45 -3.26 3.71
C LYS A 92 11.74 -3.44 2.36
N GLU A 93 10.69 -4.26 2.31
CA GLU A 93 9.88 -4.42 1.10
C GLU A 93 9.11 -3.13 0.77
N PHE A 94 8.65 -2.40 1.78
CA PHE A 94 8.06 -1.08 1.60
C PHE A 94 9.06 -0.09 0.98
N ASP A 95 10.30 -0.05 1.48
CA ASP A 95 11.37 0.80 0.92
C ASP A 95 11.70 0.44 -0.54
N TRP A 96 11.79 -0.86 -0.84
CA TRP A 96 11.93 -1.34 -2.22
C TRP A 96 10.79 -0.86 -3.11
N LEU A 97 9.55 -1.02 -2.67
CA LEU A 97 8.39 -0.53 -3.41
C LEU A 97 8.47 0.98 -3.64
N MET A 98 8.82 1.76 -2.61
CA MET A 98 8.96 3.22 -2.71
C MET A 98 10.07 3.65 -3.66
N SER A 99 11.09 2.81 -3.83
CA SER A 99 12.20 2.98 -4.77
C SER A 99 11.93 2.40 -6.17
N GLY A 100 10.74 1.84 -6.42
CA GLY A 100 10.38 1.24 -7.70
C GLY A 100 10.99 -0.15 -7.96
N ILE A 101 11.55 -0.76 -6.92
CA ILE A 101 12.10 -2.12 -6.92
C ILE A 101 10.95 -3.11 -6.64
N ASP A 102 11.07 -4.33 -7.16
CA ASP A 102 10.11 -5.40 -6.87
C ASP A 102 10.11 -5.77 -5.38
N ILE A 103 8.93 -5.99 -4.79
CA ILE A 103 8.84 -6.45 -3.40
C ILE A 103 9.29 -7.91 -3.28
N ASP A 104 9.11 -8.70 -4.34
CA ASP A 104 9.54 -10.08 -4.39
C ASP A 104 10.96 -10.16 -4.97
N GLN A 105 11.90 -10.61 -4.14
CA GLN A 105 13.31 -10.73 -4.50
C GLN A 105 13.75 -12.21 -4.52
N PRO A 106 13.30 -13.04 -5.48
CA PRO A 106 13.60 -14.47 -5.53
C PRO A 106 15.09 -14.76 -5.76
N LYS A 107 15.84 -13.80 -6.33
CA LYS A 107 17.28 -13.90 -6.59
C LYS A 107 18.15 -13.30 -5.49
N ALA A 108 17.56 -12.73 -4.44
CA ALA A 108 18.35 -12.21 -3.33
C ALA A 108 19.04 -13.36 -2.58
N ILE A 109 20.28 -13.12 -2.18
CA ILE A 109 21.00 -14.03 -1.29
C ILE A 109 20.25 -14.04 0.03
N ARG A 110 19.75 -15.21 0.41
CA ARG A 110 19.12 -15.43 1.72
C ARG A 110 20.20 -15.97 2.65
N PRO A 111 20.52 -15.28 3.76
CA PRO A 111 21.34 -15.91 4.79
C PRO A 111 20.62 -17.18 5.26
N SER A 112 21.40 -18.24 5.45
CA SER A 112 20.95 -19.52 6.01
C SER A 112 20.45 -19.35 7.44
#